data_AF-A0A8K0CNC7-F1
#
_entry.id   AF-A0A8K0CNC7-F1
#
_cell.length_a   1.000
_cell.length_b   1.000
_cell.length_c   1.000
_cell.angle_alpha   90.00
_cell.angle_beta   90.00
_cell.angle_gamma   90.00
#
_symmetry.space_group_name_H-M   'P 1'
#
loop_
_entity.id
_entity.type
_entity.pdbx_description
1 polymer ?
#
loop_
_entity_poly.entity_id
_entity_poly.type
_entity_poly.pdbx_seq_one_letter_code
_entity_poly.pdbx_strand_id
1 'polypeptide(L)'
;QDDPCTTPYGYKGKCIQLPSCLILLEKINPTNATTTRFAQDSLCGWEGIVPLVCCELIFKESPNSSTTEDVITAFNDFDTKSLPDWSLCGLHSIDETADEKILGGEEAQIAEFPWVVALEYTSGSGVQVDCGGSLINQRFILTAAHCVVDTL
;
A
#
# COMPACT_ATOMS: atom_id res chain seq x y z
N GLN A 1 10.86 17.49 -3.99
CA GLN A 1 11.85 18.06 -4.93
C GLN A 1 12.73 16.89 -5.33
N ASP A 2 12.58 16.37 -6.54
CA ASP A 2 13.21 15.09 -6.91
C ASP A 2 14.70 15.29 -7.22
N ASP A 3 15.56 14.87 -6.29
CA ASP A 3 17.00 14.97 -6.48
C ASP A 3 17.53 13.80 -7.34
N PRO A 4 18.42 14.06 -8.31
CA PRO A 4 19.01 13.02 -9.12
C PRO A 4 19.96 12.15 -8.29
N CYS A 5 19.89 10.83 -8.49
CA CYS A 5 20.71 9.86 -7.77
C CYS A 5 21.24 8.77 -8.73
N THR A 6 22.09 7.86 -8.21
CA THR A 6 22.60 6.72 -8.97
C THR A 6 22.34 5.43 -8.19
N THR A 7 21.74 4.42 -8.82
CA THR A 7 21.41 3.13 -8.20
C THR A 7 22.67 2.31 -7.91
N PRO A 8 22.61 1.26 -7.07
CA PRO A 8 23.78 0.42 -6.79
C PRO A 8 24.33 -0.33 -8.02
N TYR A 9 23.51 -0.48 -9.07
CA TYR A 9 23.94 -1.03 -10.36
C TYR A 9 24.58 0.02 -11.30
N GLY A 10 24.62 1.28 -10.90
CA GLY A 10 25.21 2.38 -11.69
C GLY A 10 24.23 3.10 -12.61
N TYR A 11 22.93 2.77 -12.57
CA TYR A 11 21.92 3.44 -13.39
C TYR A 11 21.52 4.79 -12.81
N LYS A 12 21.21 5.76 -13.67
CA LYS A 12 20.68 7.06 -13.23
C LYS A 12 19.24 6.91 -12.78
N GLY A 13 18.92 7.53 -11.66
CA GLY A 13 17.60 7.44 -11.05
C GLY A 13 17.18 8.73 -10.37
N LYS A 14 16.01 8.68 -9.76
CA LYS A 14 15.48 9.73 -8.90
C LYS A 14 15.30 9.23 -7.48
N CYS A 15 15.58 10.10 -6.52
CA CYS A 15 15.31 9.83 -5.11
C CYS A 15 13.81 10.01 -4.84
N ILE A 16 13.09 8.90 -4.69
CA ILE A 16 11.64 8.88 -4.48
C ILE A 16 11.29 7.97 -3.30
N GLN A 17 10.08 8.09 -2.76
CA GLN A 17 9.63 7.22 -1.67
C GLN A 17 9.65 5.75 -2.11
N LEU A 18 10.11 4.85 -1.23
CA LEU A 18 10.16 3.40 -1.51
C LEU A 18 8.82 2.83 -2.06
N PRO A 19 7.64 3.20 -1.53
CA PRO A 19 6.35 2.83 -2.11
C PRO A 19 6.16 3.22 -3.59
N SER A 20 6.77 4.33 -4.03
CA SER A 20 6.69 4.82 -5.40
C SER A 20 7.63 4.12 -6.37
N CYS A 21 8.58 3.31 -5.87
CA CYS A 21 9.54 2.58 -6.69
C CYS A 21 9.10 1.11 -6.88
N LEU A 22 8.12 0.89 -7.76
CA LEU A 22 7.56 -0.45 -8.03
C LEU A 22 8.64 -1.47 -8.45
N ILE A 23 9.63 -1.05 -9.23
CA ILE A 23 10.74 -1.91 -9.68
C ILE A 23 11.56 -2.44 -8.51
N LEU A 24 11.76 -1.61 -7.47
CA LEU A 24 12.51 -2.01 -6.30
C LEU A 24 11.63 -2.85 -5.36
N LEU A 25 10.35 -2.50 -5.19
CA LEU A 25 9.41 -3.28 -4.40
C LEU A 25 9.25 -4.72 -4.91
N GLU A 26 9.19 -4.92 -6.23
CA GLU A 26 9.11 -6.26 -6.82
C GLU A 26 10.37 -7.11 -6.55
N LYS A 27 11.53 -6.46 -6.41
CA LYS A 27 12.82 -7.13 -6.24
C LYS A 27 13.23 -7.34 -4.79
N ILE A 28 12.62 -6.64 -3.84
CA ILE A 28 12.95 -6.76 -2.43
C ILE A 28 12.24 -7.98 -1.85
N ASN A 29 13.03 -8.93 -1.38
CA ASN A 29 12.55 -10.00 -0.51
C ASN A 29 13.16 -9.83 0.89
N PRO A 30 12.37 -9.52 1.94
CA PRO A 30 12.89 -9.27 3.28
C PRO A 30 13.55 -10.50 3.92
N THR A 31 13.23 -11.70 3.43
CA THR A 31 13.84 -12.96 3.90
C THR A 31 15.20 -13.26 3.26
N ASN A 32 15.58 -12.52 2.22
CA ASN A 32 16.84 -12.71 1.51
C ASN A 32 17.81 -11.56 1.81
N ALA A 33 18.88 -11.89 2.53
CA ALA A 33 19.90 -10.92 2.96
C ALA A 33 20.52 -10.13 1.79
N THR A 34 20.58 -10.70 0.60
CA THR A 34 21.16 -10.04 -0.59
C THR A 34 20.26 -8.93 -1.11
N THR A 35 18.94 -9.17 -1.18
CA THR A 35 17.97 -8.17 -1.62
C THR A 35 17.73 -7.11 -0.55
N THR A 36 17.81 -7.49 0.73
CA THR A 36 17.75 -6.54 1.84
C THR A 36 18.93 -5.58 1.82
N ARG A 37 20.14 -6.07 1.54
CA ARG A 37 21.32 -5.21 1.36
C ARG A 37 21.19 -4.29 0.15
N PHE A 38 20.67 -4.80 -0.97
CA PHE A 38 20.42 -3.98 -2.14
C PHE A 38 19.40 -2.85 -1.89
N ALA A 39 18.36 -3.11 -1.10
CA ALA A 39 17.40 -2.10 -0.66
C ALA A 39 18.09 -1.02 0.20
N GLN A 40 18.95 -1.43 1.12
CA GLN A 40 19.73 -0.52 1.97
C GLN A 40 20.69 0.34 1.14
N ASP A 41 21.41 -0.27 0.20
CA ASP A 41 22.35 0.43 -0.69
C ASP A 41 21.62 1.39 -1.66
N SER A 42 20.32 1.18 -1.87
CA SER A 42 19.47 2.07 -2.68
C SER A 42 18.94 3.27 -1.90
N LEU A 43 19.14 3.39 -0.58
CA LEU A 43 18.67 4.52 0.21
C LEU A 43 19.37 5.82 -0.19
N CYS A 44 18.59 6.86 -0.46
CA CYS A 44 19.09 8.19 -0.85
C CYS A 44 18.62 9.31 0.10
N GLY A 45 17.75 9.00 1.06
CA GLY A 45 17.29 9.95 2.06
C GLY A 45 16.10 9.44 2.87
N TRP A 46 15.51 10.35 3.63
CA TRP A 46 14.32 10.11 4.44
C TRP A 46 13.38 11.31 4.35
N GLU A 47 12.09 11.03 4.30
CA GLU A 47 11.03 12.03 4.39
C GLU A 47 10.13 11.65 5.57
N GLY A 48 10.39 12.23 6.74
CA GLY A 48 9.81 11.75 8.00
C GLY A 48 10.26 10.32 8.30
N ILE A 49 9.29 9.40 8.44
CA ILE A 49 9.55 7.97 8.65
C ILE A 49 9.69 7.18 7.33
N VAL A 50 9.48 7.83 6.20
CA VAL A 50 9.48 7.17 4.89
C VAL A 50 10.91 7.11 4.33
N PRO A 51 11.44 5.91 4.01
CA PRO A 51 12.70 5.81 3.31
C PRO A 51 12.56 6.27 1.87
N LEU A 52 13.46 7.16 1.44
CA LEU A 52 13.64 7.51 0.04
C LEU A 52 14.70 6.58 -0.56
N VAL A 53 14.41 6.05 -1.75
CA VAL A 53 15.30 5.16 -2.50
C VAL A 53 15.58 5.70 -3.89
N CYS A 54 16.78 5.41 -4.38
CA CYS A 54 17.17 5.73 -5.72
C CYS A 54 16.54 4.75 -6.69
N CYS A 55 15.49 5.20 -7.38
CA CYS A 55 14.74 4.39 -8.32
C CYS A 55 15.20 4.68 -9.75
N GLU A 56 15.56 3.63 -10.48
CA GLU A 56 15.78 3.71 -11.92
C GLU A 56 14.43 3.92 -12.60
N LEU A 57 14.18 5.14 -13.07
CA LEU A 57 13.00 5.43 -13.87
C LEU A 57 13.36 5.17 -15.33
N ILE A 58 13.03 3.97 -15.82
CA ILE A 58 13.14 3.61 -17.25
C ILE A 58 12.07 4.36 -18.05
N PHE A 59 12.17 5.69 -18.15
CA PHE A 59 11.34 6.50 -19.04
C PHE A 59 12.14 7.69 -19.57
N LYS A 60 12.99 7.42 -20.56
CA LYS A 60 13.55 8.29 -21.60
C LYS A 60 14.65 7.44 -22.30
N GLU A 61 14.59 7.05 -23.56
CA GLU A 61 14.13 7.74 -24.76
C GLU A 61 13.53 6.70 -25.74
N SER A 62 12.32 6.95 -26.25
CA SER A 62 11.93 6.42 -27.56
C SER A 62 11.46 7.60 -28.40
N PRO A 63 11.99 7.80 -29.61
CA PRO A 63 11.85 9.04 -30.38
C PRO A 63 10.52 9.15 -31.14
N ASN A 64 9.42 8.58 -30.66
CA ASN A 64 8.14 8.76 -31.33
C ASN A 64 6.96 8.94 -30.38
N SER A 65 6.75 10.22 -30.07
CA SER A 65 5.48 10.92 -29.83
C SER A 65 4.21 10.07 -29.78
N SER A 66 3.65 9.98 -28.58
CA SER A 66 2.24 10.32 -28.37
C SER A 66 2.19 11.14 -27.08
N THR A 67 1.50 12.26 -27.17
CA THR A 67 1.41 13.39 -26.23
C THR A 67 1.51 12.99 -24.76
N THR A 68 2.43 13.66 -24.05
CA THR A 68 2.66 13.48 -22.61
C THR A 68 1.41 13.70 -21.76
N GLU A 69 0.43 14.48 -22.22
CA GLU A 69 -0.83 14.66 -21.50
C GLU A 69 -1.73 13.42 -21.57
N ASP A 70 -1.79 12.71 -22.69
CA ASP A 70 -2.70 11.55 -22.85
C ASP A 70 -2.15 10.30 -22.15
N VAL A 71 -0.82 10.16 -22.10
CA VAL A 71 -0.16 9.05 -21.39
C VAL A 71 -0.12 9.31 -19.87
N ILE A 72 0.11 10.55 -19.43
CA ILE A 72 -0.04 10.91 -18.00
C ILE A 72 -1.49 10.71 -17.57
N THR A 73 -2.47 10.97 -18.45
CA THR A 73 -3.87 10.66 -18.15
C THR A 73 -4.09 9.15 -18.09
N ALA A 74 -3.58 8.35 -19.04
CA ALA A 74 -3.75 6.88 -19.04
C ALA A 74 -3.03 6.12 -17.91
N PHE A 75 -1.90 6.62 -17.40
CA PHE A 75 -1.19 6.03 -16.24
C PHE A 75 -1.69 6.55 -14.89
N ASN A 76 -2.27 7.76 -14.82
CA ASN A 76 -3.06 8.19 -13.67
C ASN A 76 -4.49 7.62 -13.66
N ASP A 77 -4.90 6.96 -14.75
CA ASP A 77 -6.20 6.28 -14.92
C ASP A 77 -6.10 4.76 -14.70
N PHE A 78 -4.90 4.21 -14.52
CA PHE A 78 -4.72 2.86 -13.98
C PHE A 78 -4.77 2.90 -12.45
N ASP A 79 -5.97 3.15 -11.93
CA ASP A 79 -6.51 2.73 -10.61
C ASP A 79 -5.59 2.82 -9.36
N THR A 80 -4.60 3.69 -9.34
CA THR A 80 -3.82 4.05 -8.13
C THR A 80 -4.53 5.09 -7.28
N LYS A 81 -5.60 5.69 -7.80
CA LYS A 81 -6.45 6.66 -7.10
C LYS A 81 -7.54 6.02 -6.22
N SER A 82 -7.69 4.70 -6.33
CA SER A 82 -8.68 3.96 -5.57
C SER A 82 -8.25 3.76 -4.12
N LEU A 83 -6.99 3.49 -3.84
CA LEU A 83 -6.51 3.29 -2.47
C LEU A 83 -6.06 4.61 -1.83
N PRO A 84 -6.26 4.78 -0.51
CA PRO A 84 -5.79 5.95 0.21
C PRO A 84 -4.25 5.99 0.24
N ASP A 85 -3.72 7.19 0.46
CA ASP A 85 -2.31 7.33 0.83
C ASP A 85 -2.04 6.46 2.07
N TRP A 86 -0.92 5.75 2.07
CA TRP A 86 -0.58 4.81 3.14
C TRP A 86 -0.50 5.51 4.51
N SER A 87 -0.15 6.81 4.54
CA SER A 87 -0.11 7.62 5.76
C SER A 87 -1.48 7.89 6.38
N LEU A 88 -2.56 7.58 5.64
CA LEU A 88 -3.96 7.75 6.08
C LEU A 88 -4.64 6.40 6.35
N CYS A 89 -3.94 5.27 6.25
CA CYS A 89 -4.50 3.93 6.45
C CYS A 89 -3.76 3.17 7.55
N GLY A 90 -4.38 2.14 8.14
CA GLY A 90 -3.78 1.34 9.22
C GLY A 90 -3.56 2.09 10.54
N LEU A 91 -4.07 3.32 10.65
CA LEU A 91 -4.03 4.12 11.87
C LEU A 91 -5.09 3.63 12.87
N HIS A 92 -4.65 2.91 13.90
CA HIS A 92 -5.46 2.61 15.07
C HIS A 92 -5.12 3.60 16.18
N SER A 93 -6.00 3.74 17.17
CA SER A 93 -5.72 4.53 18.37
C SER A 93 -4.51 3.92 19.09
N ILE A 94 -3.32 4.52 18.91
CA ILE A 94 -2.09 4.06 19.54
C ILE A 94 -2.17 4.44 21.02
N ASP A 95 -2.41 3.47 21.90
CA ASP A 95 -1.70 3.47 23.17
C ASP A 95 -0.26 3.03 22.85
N GLU A 96 0.76 3.74 23.33
CA GLU A 96 2.17 3.63 22.91
C GLU A 96 2.84 2.27 23.27
N THR A 97 2.05 1.22 23.50
CA THR A 97 2.42 -0.09 24.03
C THR A 97 2.19 -1.24 23.03
N ALA A 98 2.07 -0.94 21.73
CA ALA A 98 1.73 -1.90 20.66
C ALA A 98 2.87 -2.87 20.25
N ASP A 99 3.57 -3.45 21.23
CA ASP A 99 4.57 -4.53 21.04
C ASP A 99 4.19 -5.81 21.80
N GLU A 100 2.90 -6.02 22.10
CA GLU A 100 2.42 -7.24 22.75
C GLU A 100 1.54 -8.08 21.82
N LYS A 101 1.91 -9.36 21.68
CA LYS A 101 1.05 -10.38 21.06
C LYS A 101 -0.18 -10.55 21.94
N ILE A 102 -1.37 -10.54 21.36
CA ILE A 102 -2.65 -10.71 22.07
C ILE A 102 -2.63 -12.01 22.90
N LEU A 103 -2.46 -11.90 24.21
CA LEU A 103 -2.67 -12.96 25.19
C LEU A 103 -3.69 -12.43 26.21
N GLY A 104 -4.93 -12.92 26.17
CA GLY A 104 -6.00 -12.42 27.04
C GLY A 104 -6.54 -11.05 26.63
N GLY A 105 -6.85 -10.89 25.33
CA GLY A 105 -7.34 -9.62 24.79
C GLY A 105 -8.59 -9.07 25.48
N GLU A 106 -8.79 -7.78 25.30
CA GLU A 106 -9.92 -7.02 25.85
C GLU A 106 -10.86 -6.54 24.74
N GLU A 107 -12.04 -6.04 25.14
CA GLU A 107 -12.99 -5.46 24.20
C GLU A 107 -12.41 -4.18 23.59
N ALA A 108 -12.41 -4.09 22.26
CA ALA A 108 -11.89 -2.93 21.55
C ALA A 108 -12.71 -1.67 21.87
N GLN A 109 -12.03 -0.54 22.02
CA GLN A 109 -12.69 0.75 22.18
C GLN A 109 -13.41 1.18 20.90
N ILE A 110 -14.38 2.08 21.06
CA ILE A 110 -15.07 2.68 19.91
C ILE A 110 -14.03 3.36 19.01
N ALA A 111 -14.06 2.99 17.73
CA ALA A 111 -13.15 3.47 16.69
C ALA A 111 -11.66 3.10 16.88
N GLU A 112 -11.33 2.11 17.71
CA GLU A 112 -9.95 1.63 17.86
C GLU A 112 -9.41 1.04 16.55
N PHE A 113 -10.23 0.28 15.81
CA PHE A 113 -9.89 -0.25 14.49
C PHE A 113 -10.87 0.26 13.43
N PRO A 114 -10.70 1.50 12.92
CA PRO A 114 -11.70 2.18 12.09
C PRO A 114 -12.04 1.47 10.78
N TRP A 115 -11.18 0.56 10.30
CA TRP A 115 -11.41 -0.20 9.07
C TRP A 115 -12.28 -1.43 9.27
N VAL A 116 -12.55 -1.88 10.50
CA VAL A 116 -13.38 -3.06 10.76
C VAL A 116 -14.83 -2.78 10.39
N VAL A 117 -15.43 -3.65 9.57
CA VAL A 117 -16.83 -3.54 9.17
C VAL A 117 -17.59 -4.84 9.44
N ALA A 118 -18.89 -4.70 9.73
CA ALA A 118 -19.85 -5.79 9.81
C ALA A 118 -20.63 -5.89 8.49
N LEU A 119 -20.77 -7.11 7.96
CA LEU A 119 -21.59 -7.38 6.79
C LEU A 119 -22.96 -7.91 7.24
N GLU A 120 -24.00 -7.14 6.96
CA GLU A 120 -25.39 -7.44 7.29
C GLU A 120 -26.14 -8.06 6.11
N TYR A 121 -26.74 -9.23 6.34
CA TYR A 121 -27.51 -9.98 5.36
C TYR A 121 -28.99 -9.90 5.70
N THR A 122 -29.79 -9.47 4.74
CA THR A 122 -31.25 -9.45 4.90
C THR A 122 -31.85 -10.75 4.37
N SER A 123 -32.60 -11.43 5.22
CA SER A 123 -33.33 -12.66 4.90
C SER A 123 -34.80 -12.56 5.29
N GLY A 124 -35.60 -13.57 4.96
CA GLY A 124 -37.00 -13.65 5.38
C GLY A 124 -37.20 -13.65 6.90
N SER A 125 -36.17 -13.99 7.67
CA SER A 125 -36.16 -14.00 9.15
C SER A 125 -35.63 -12.71 9.79
N GLY A 126 -35.17 -11.73 8.99
CA GLY A 126 -34.63 -10.46 9.48
C GLY A 126 -33.22 -10.17 8.97
N VAL A 127 -32.54 -9.24 9.64
CA VAL A 127 -31.15 -8.85 9.34
C VAL A 127 -30.21 -9.59 10.30
N GLN A 128 -29.16 -10.20 9.76
CA GLN A 128 -28.15 -10.93 10.51
C GLN A 128 -26.74 -10.50 10.09
N VAL A 129 -25.82 -10.41 11.06
CA VAL A 129 -24.39 -10.17 10.80
C VAL A 129 -23.66 -11.52 10.84
N ASP A 130 -23.17 -11.97 9.69
CA ASP A 130 -22.50 -13.28 9.56
C ASP A 130 -21.05 -13.21 9.10
N CYS A 131 -20.62 -12.06 8.60
CA CYS A 131 -19.25 -11.85 8.14
C CYS A 131 -18.73 -10.46 8.52
N GLY A 132 -17.41 -10.32 8.44
CA GLY A 132 -16.73 -9.03 8.54
C GLY A 132 -16.00 -8.65 7.26
N GLY A 133 -15.32 -7.52 7.30
CA GLY A 133 -14.43 -7.08 6.24
C GLY A 133 -13.49 -5.97 6.71
N SER A 134 -12.76 -5.39 5.76
CA SER A 134 -11.90 -4.23 6.00
C SER A 134 -12.16 -3.15 4.96
N LEU A 135 -12.44 -1.92 5.41
CA LEU A 135 -12.54 -0.76 4.55
C LEU A 135 -11.15 -0.43 3.97
N ILE A 136 -10.97 -0.62 2.66
CA ILE A 136 -9.68 -0.40 1.98
C ILE A 136 -9.58 0.95 1.30
N ASN A 137 -10.72 1.63 1.09
CA ASN A 137 -10.81 3.02 0.64
C ASN A 137 -12.22 3.58 0.90
N GLN A 138 -12.54 4.75 0.33
CA GLN A 138 -13.84 5.42 0.55
C GLN A 138 -15.08 4.66 0.01
N ARG A 139 -14.90 3.60 -0.80
CA ARG A 139 -15.99 2.93 -1.53
C ARG A 139 -15.94 1.40 -1.50
N PHE A 140 -14.84 0.80 -1.09
CA PHE A 140 -14.59 -0.62 -1.23
C PHE A 140 -14.23 -1.24 0.12
N ILE A 141 -14.86 -2.39 0.37
CA ILE A 141 -14.60 -3.27 1.49
C ILE A 141 -13.95 -4.54 0.92
N LEU A 142 -12.83 -4.95 1.52
CA LEU A 142 -12.22 -6.26 1.30
C LEU A 142 -12.86 -7.29 2.24
N THR A 143 -13.30 -8.43 1.70
CA THR A 143 -13.87 -9.54 2.47
C THR A 143 -13.58 -10.87 1.78
N ALA A 144 -13.95 -11.99 2.40
CA ALA A 144 -13.83 -13.31 1.82
C ALA A 144 -14.90 -13.55 0.76
N ALA A 145 -14.56 -14.27 -0.32
CA ALA A 145 -15.51 -14.56 -1.39
C ALA A 145 -16.76 -15.32 -0.90
N HIS A 146 -16.61 -16.25 0.05
CA HIS A 146 -17.71 -17.01 0.63
C HIS A 146 -18.67 -16.14 1.48
N CYS A 147 -18.27 -14.91 1.84
CA CYS A 147 -19.17 -13.96 2.50
C CYS A 147 -20.12 -13.29 1.51
N VAL A 148 -19.86 -13.32 0.21
CA VAL A 148 -20.66 -12.58 -0.79
C VAL A 148 -21.20 -13.47 -1.91
N VAL A 149 -20.69 -14.68 -2.04
CA VAL A 149 -21.19 -15.70 -2.95
C VAL A 149 -21.61 -16.90 -2.12
N ASP A 150 -22.86 -17.33 -2.29
CA ASP A 150 -23.31 -18.64 -1.81
C ASP A 150 -22.53 -19.73 -2.56
N THR A 151 -21.37 -20.11 -2.03
CA THR A 151 -20.69 -21.32 -2.48
C THR A 151 -21.42 -22.50 -1.88
N LEU A 152 -22.23 -23.17 -2.71
CA LEU A 152 -22.77 -24.52 -2.50
C LEU A 152 -21.68 -25.50 -2.08
#